data_AF-A0A8B3RPK6-F1
#
_entry.id   AF-A0A8B3RPK6-F1
#
_cell.length_a   1.000
_cell.length_b   1.000
_cell.length_c   1.000
_cell.angle_alpha   90.00
_cell.angle_beta   90.00
_cell.angle_gamma   90.00
#
_symmetry.space_group_name_H-M   'P 1'
#
loop_
_entity.id
_entity.type
_entity.pdbx_description
1 polymer ?
#
loop_
_entity_poly.entity_id
_entity_poly.type
_entity_poly.pdbx_seq_one_letter_code
_entity_poly.pdbx_strand_id
1 'polypeptide(L)'
;MIKRMLDEPVGAVSVRELAEDTACNRSTFYYYFNDIDEIANAALDRAIPYELPLTIASLMVTYGTEPLSSQRFDELLEQHAKIDPEQVDMLCLLLNGPNGPLVERKVKDALSHIYPTIVDALPNEGARDELSLRIIFEYASSAILGLMAYRGAIGLSVPVERMIGAVAPEVPRALIGCINRATHA
;
A
#
# COMPACT_ATOMS: atom_id res chain seq x y z
N MET A 1 -2.00 16.88 10.88
CA MET A 1 -1.80 16.66 9.44
C MET A 1 -2.72 15.58 8.87
N ILE A 2 -2.55 14.28 9.18
CA ILE A 2 -3.40 13.19 8.64
C ILE A 2 -4.91 13.50 8.70
N LYS A 3 -5.40 13.93 9.87
CA LYS A 3 -6.81 14.28 10.05
C LYS A 3 -7.32 15.31 9.03
N ARG A 4 -6.52 16.33 8.72
CA ARG A 4 -6.86 17.33 7.69
C ARG A 4 -6.82 16.73 6.30
N MET A 5 -5.85 15.88 6.01
CA MET A 5 -5.71 15.22 4.70
C MET A 5 -6.91 14.31 4.34
N LEU A 6 -7.72 13.91 5.33
CA LEU A 6 -8.99 13.21 5.09
C LEU A 6 -10.06 14.13 4.51
N ASP A 7 -10.07 15.40 4.91
CA ASP A 7 -11.15 16.34 4.63
C ASP A 7 -10.79 17.35 3.52
N GLU A 8 -9.52 17.72 3.39
CA GLU A 8 -9.07 18.77 2.47
C GLU A 8 -7.77 18.40 1.71
N PRO A 9 -7.58 18.90 0.47
CA PRO A 9 -6.33 18.74 -0.26
C PRO A 9 -5.14 19.34 0.51
N VAL A 10 -3.95 18.73 0.44
CA VAL A 10 -2.73 19.23 1.10
C VAL A 10 -2.45 20.69 0.75
N GLY A 11 -2.63 21.08 -0.52
CA GLY A 11 -2.41 22.45 -0.98
C GLY A 11 -3.39 23.50 -0.43
N ALA A 12 -4.47 23.09 0.24
CA ALA A 12 -5.39 23.99 0.93
C ALA A 12 -5.00 24.22 2.41
N VAL A 13 -4.14 23.37 2.97
CA VAL A 13 -3.74 23.44 4.38
C VAL A 13 -2.70 24.53 4.58
N SER A 14 -2.89 25.39 5.59
CA SER A 14 -1.91 26.41 5.96
C SER A 14 -1.12 26.10 7.24
N VAL A 15 0.09 26.67 7.35
CA VAL A 15 0.92 26.53 8.56
C VAL A 15 0.22 27.14 9.78
N ARG A 16 -0.60 28.18 9.57
CA ARG A 16 -1.38 28.79 10.65
C ARG A 16 -2.38 27.80 11.23
N GLU A 17 -3.14 27.13 10.39
CA GLU A 17 -4.14 26.15 10.81
C GLU A 17 -3.50 24.95 11.52
N LEU A 18 -2.35 24.47 11.03
CA LEU A 18 -1.61 23.40 11.71
C LEU A 18 -1.06 23.83 13.08
N ALA A 19 -0.61 25.08 13.19
CA ALA A 19 -0.13 25.67 14.45
C ALA A 19 -1.28 25.79 15.47
N GLU A 20 -2.46 26.22 15.02
CA GLU A 20 -3.69 26.29 15.83
C GLU A 20 -4.13 24.91 16.32
N ASP A 21 -4.13 23.89 15.45
CA ASP A 21 -4.52 22.51 15.81
C ASP A 21 -3.62 21.88 16.89
N THR A 22 -2.35 22.24 16.90
CA THR A 22 -1.31 21.61 17.73
C THR A 22 -0.86 22.48 18.90
N ALA A 23 -1.47 23.66 19.06
CA ALA A 23 -1.08 24.68 20.05
C ALA A 23 0.42 25.02 20.02
N CYS A 24 1.07 24.91 18.85
CA CYS A 24 2.47 25.30 18.65
C CYS A 24 2.55 26.59 17.85
N ASN A 25 3.69 27.28 17.90
CA ASN A 25 3.87 28.50 17.11
C ASN A 25 4.50 28.19 15.73
N ARG A 26 4.43 29.14 14.80
CA ARG A 26 4.99 28.98 13.45
C ARG A 26 6.49 28.71 13.45
N SER A 27 7.24 29.26 14.41
CA SER A 27 8.68 29.01 14.52
C SER A 27 8.98 27.57 14.91
N THR A 28 8.16 26.95 15.76
CA THR A 28 8.25 25.53 16.09
C THR A 28 7.94 24.66 14.86
N PHE A 29 6.96 25.03 14.04
CA PHE A 29 6.71 24.33 12.77
C PHE A 29 7.96 24.35 11.88
N TYR A 30 8.50 25.55 11.61
CA TYR A 30 9.66 25.72 10.73
C TYR A 30 10.98 25.21 11.32
N TYR A 31 10.99 24.83 12.60
CA TYR A 31 12.12 24.12 13.19
C TYR A 31 12.17 22.65 12.74
N TYR A 32 11.01 22.03 12.48
CA TYR A 32 10.92 20.61 12.10
C TYR A 32 10.62 20.38 10.62
N PHE A 33 9.92 21.30 9.95
CA PHE A 33 9.48 21.14 8.57
C PHE A 33 9.63 22.45 7.79
N ASN A 34 10.10 22.37 6.55
CA ASN A 34 10.30 23.52 5.66
C ASN A 34 8.96 24.02 5.10
N ASP A 35 8.03 23.12 4.81
CA ASP A 35 6.73 23.44 4.22
C ASP A 35 5.64 22.40 4.56
N ILE A 36 4.44 22.64 4.02
CA ILE A 36 3.25 21.80 4.22
C ILE A 36 3.40 20.43 3.55
N ASP A 37 4.08 20.37 2.42
CA ASP A 37 4.29 19.12 1.70
C ASP A 37 5.23 18.19 2.48
N GLU A 38 6.27 18.73 3.12
CA GLU A 38 7.19 17.94 3.95
C GLU A 38 6.49 17.28 5.14
N ILE A 39 5.66 18.04 5.88
CA ILE A 39 4.88 17.45 6.98
C ILE A 39 3.79 16.50 6.46
N ALA A 40 3.20 16.75 5.29
CA ALA A 40 2.24 15.83 4.65
C ALA A 40 2.92 14.49 4.36
N ASN A 41 4.09 14.53 3.73
CA ASN A 41 4.88 13.35 3.39
C ASN A 41 5.29 12.59 4.65
N ALA A 42 5.85 13.26 5.65
CA ALA A 42 6.24 12.63 6.91
C ALA A 42 5.04 12.01 7.66
N ALA A 43 3.87 12.65 7.57
CA ALA A 43 2.65 12.12 8.15
C ALA A 43 2.18 10.85 7.41
N LEU A 44 2.22 10.84 6.08
CA LEU A 44 1.88 9.66 5.28
C LEU A 44 2.87 8.51 5.52
N ASP A 45 4.17 8.79 5.55
CA ASP A 45 5.21 7.79 5.80
C ASP A 45 5.02 7.12 7.18
N ARG A 46 4.40 7.82 8.15
CA ARG A 46 4.03 7.28 9.46
C ARG A 46 2.69 6.53 9.46
N ALA A 47 1.73 6.96 8.64
CA ALA A 47 0.39 6.38 8.59
C ALA A 47 0.31 5.14 7.69
N ILE A 48 1.22 5.01 6.73
CA ILE A 48 1.28 3.94 5.75
C ILE A 48 2.60 3.19 5.95
N PRO A 49 2.65 2.23 6.87
CA PRO A 49 3.87 1.49 7.12
C PRO A 49 4.22 0.61 5.91
N TYR A 50 5.51 0.36 5.70
CA TYR A 50 6.01 -0.39 4.54
C TYR A 50 5.52 -1.86 4.54
N GLU A 51 5.09 -2.34 5.70
CA GLU A 51 4.48 -3.64 5.96
C GLU A 51 3.06 -3.78 5.38
N LEU A 52 2.31 -2.68 5.28
CA LEU A 52 0.89 -2.72 4.90
C LEU A 52 0.70 -3.22 3.45
N PRO A 53 1.48 -2.76 2.45
CA PRO A 53 1.39 -3.29 1.09
C PRO A 53 1.87 -4.74 0.97
N LEU A 54 2.91 -5.14 1.72
CA LEU A 54 3.35 -6.54 1.82
C LEU A 54 2.25 -7.43 2.40
N THR A 55 1.49 -6.91 3.34
CA THR A 55 0.39 -7.64 3.95
C THR A 55 -0.78 -7.81 2.98
N ILE A 56 -1.12 -6.80 2.18
CA ILE A 56 -2.19 -6.98 1.19
C ILE A 56 -1.74 -7.94 0.09
N ALA A 57 -0.46 -7.91 -0.29
CA ALA A 57 0.12 -8.93 -1.16
C ALA A 57 0.08 -10.33 -0.52
N SER A 58 0.36 -10.46 0.78
CA SER A 58 0.30 -11.73 1.52
C SER A 58 -1.08 -12.36 1.49
N LEU A 59 -2.12 -11.54 1.69
CA LEU A 59 -3.50 -12.00 1.65
C LEU A 59 -3.87 -12.56 0.28
N MET A 60 -3.44 -11.94 -0.81
CA MET A 60 -3.65 -12.48 -2.17
C MET A 60 -3.01 -13.85 -2.36
N VAL A 61 -1.88 -14.12 -1.72
CA VAL A 61 -1.19 -15.42 -1.76
C VAL A 61 -1.87 -16.46 -0.89
N THR A 62 -2.27 -16.11 0.33
CA THR A 62 -2.95 -17.02 1.27
C THR A 62 -4.31 -17.51 0.74
N TYR A 63 -5.03 -16.68 -0.01
CA TYR A 63 -6.30 -17.06 -0.64
C TYR A 63 -6.14 -17.72 -2.02
N GLY A 64 -4.90 -17.92 -2.50
CA GLY A 64 -4.59 -18.79 -3.62
C GLY A 64 -4.67 -20.25 -3.21
N THR A 65 -5.31 -21.11 -4.01
CA THR A 65 -5.31 -22.57 -3.74
C THR A 65 -4.08 -23.28 -4.28
N GLU A 66 -3.22 -22.57 -5.01
CA GLU A 66 -1.95 -23.10 -5.49
C GLU A 66 -0.83 -22.44 -4.68
N PRO A 67 0.11 -23.22 -4.11
CA PRO A 67 1.24 -22.63 -3.43
C PRO A 67 2.08 -21.86 -4.45
N LEU A 68 2.37 -20.60 -4.15
CA LEU A 68 3.49 -19.87 -4.76
C LEU A 68 4.85 -20.46 -4.36
N SER A 69 4.87 -21.45 -3.45
CA SER A 69 5.89 -21.60 -2.43
C SER A 69 7.29 -21.95 -2.98
N SER A 70 8.15 -20.94 -2.99
CA SER A 70 9.41 -21.10 -2.30
C SER A 70 9.17 -20.80 -0.82
N GLN A 71 9.76 -21.59 0.08
CA GLN A 71 9.68 -21.40 1.54
C GLN A 71 10.05 -19.97 1.99
N ARG A 72 10.80 -19.24 1.16
CA ARG A 72 11.28 -17.86 1.40
C ARG A 72 10.21 -16.79 1.25
N PHE A 73 9.23 -17.00 0.36
CA PHE A 73 8.16 -16.02 0.18
C PHE A 73 7.22 -16.06 1.40
N ASP A 74 6.88 -17.25 1.87
CA ASP A 74 6.05 -17.44 3.06
C ASP A 74 6.74 -16.85 4.31
N GLU A 75 8.05 -17.07 4.48
CA GLU A 75 8.85 -16.45 5.55
C GLU A 75 8.85 -14.92 5.50
N LEU A 76 8.97 -14.34 4.29
CA LEU A 76 8.92 -12.89 4.10
C LEU A 76 7.56 -12.32 4.53
N LEU A 77 6.48 -13.02 4.20
CA LEU A 77 5.13 -12.63 4.61
C LEU A 77 4.95 -12.73 6.13
N GLU A 78 5.36 -13.84 6.76
CA GLU A 78 5.24 -14.01 8.22
C GLU A 78 6.04 -12.97 9.02
N GLN A 79 7.21 -12.57 8.52
CA GLN A 79 8.07 -11.59 9.19
C GLN A 79 7.55 -10.15 9.10
N HIS A 80 6.88 -9.80 8.01
CA HIS A 80 6.53 -8.41 7.69
C HIS A 80 5.04 -8.12 7.68
N ALA A 81 4.15 -9.12 7.70
CA ALA A 81 2.72 -8.91 7.69
C ALA A 81 2.14 -8.72 9.11
N LYS A 82 2.44 -7.59 9.76
CA LYS A 82 1.69 -7.17 10.96
C LYS A 82 0.61 -6.19 10.55
N ILE A 83 -0.64 -6.64 10.58
CA ILE A 83 -1.81 -5.81 10.33
C ILE A 83 -2.17 -5.06 11.60
N ASP A 84 -2.11 -3.73 11.53
CA ASP A 84 -2.89 -2.87 12.41
C ASP A 84 -4.19 -2.49 11.67
N PRO A 85 -5.37 -2.98 12.10
CA PRO A 85 -6.64 -2.67 11.46
C PRO A 85 -6.91 -1.16 11.35
N GLU A 86 -6.45 -0.37 12.33
CA GLU A 86 -6.65 1.08 12.30
C GLU A 86 -5.82 1.75 11.19
N GLN A 87 -4.64 1.22 10.88
CA GLN A 87 -3.80 1.71 9.80
C GLN A 87 -4.37 1.34 8.42
N VAL A 88 -4.94 0.14 8.29
CA VAL A 88 -5.65 -0.29 7.08
C VAL A 88 -6.86 0.62 6.83
N ASP A 89 -7.66 0.87 7.86
CA ASP A 89 -8.80 1.78 7.81
C ASP A 89 -8.38 3.19 7.40
N MET A 90 -7.30 3.71 8.00
CA MET A 90 -6.74 5.01 7.67
C MET A 90 -6.29 5.08 6.21
N LEU A 91 -5.59 4.06 5.70
CA LEU A 91 -5.20 3.98 4.30
C LEU A 91 -6.42 4.01 3.37
N CYS A 92 -7.46 3.22 3.68
CA CYS A 92 -8.69 3.17 2.89
C CYS A 92 -9.35 4.55 2.79
N LEU A 93 -9.43 5.27 3.92
CA LEU A 93 -10.01 6.61 3.97
C LEU A 93 -9.15 7.62 3.21
N LEU A 94 -7.83 7.58 3.37
CA LEU A 94 -6.89 8.47 2.69
C LEU A 94 -6.89 8.27 1.16
N LEU A 95 -6.97 7.03 0.69
CA LEU A 95 -7.07 6.69 -0.74
C LEU A 95 -8.39 7.18 -1.36
N ASN A 96 -9.48 7.14 -0.59
CA ASN A 96 -10.78 7.67 -1.02
C ASN A 96 -10.89 9.20 -0.88
N GLY A 97 -9.96 9.84 -0.17
CA GLY A 97 -10.00 11.26 0.14
C GLY A 97 -9.51 12.18 -0.99
N PRO A 98 -9.52 13.49 -0.76
CA PRO A 98 -9.07 14.49 -1.73
C PRO A 98 -7.59 14.36 -2.12
N ASN A 99 -6.81 13.61 -1.34
CA ASN A 99 -5.39 13.36 -1.56
C ASN A 99 -5.10 11.94 -2.10
N GLY A 100 -6.13 11.21 -2.56
CA GLY A 100 -5.99 9.83 -3.06
C GLY A 100 -4.82 9.61 -4.03
N PRO A 101 -4.62 10.44 -5.07
CA PRO A 101 -3.50 10.29 -5.99
C PRO A 101 -2.11 10.45 -5.33
N LEU A 102 -1.99 11.34 -4.34
CA LEU A 102 -0.74 11.52 -3.57
C LEU A 102 -0.47 10.27 -2.72
N VAL A 103 -1.50 9.75 -2.08
CA VAL A 103 -1.45 8.56 -1.23
C VAL A 103 -1.09 7.33 -2.07
N GLU A 104 -1.74 7.14 -3.22
CA GLU A 104 -1.45 6.03 -4.14
C GLU A 104 0.02 6.05 -4.59
N ARG A 105 0.52 7.22 -5.02
CA ARG A 105 1.92 7.38 -5.42
C ARG A 105 2.86 6.99 -4.27
N LYS A 106 2.59 7.45 -3.05
CA LYS A 106 3.41 7.13 -1.88
C LYS A 106 3.44 5.64 -1.56
N VAL A 107 2.31 4.96 -1.66
CA VAL A 107 2.25 3.50 -1.47
C VAL A 107 3.02 2.78 -2.58
N LYS A 108 2.88 3.21 -3.84
CA LYS A 108 3.62 2.63 -4.99
C LYS A 108 5.12 2.87 -4.90
N ASP A 109 5.54 4.03 -4.41
CA ASP A 109 6.95 4.32 -4.14
C ASP A 109 7.49 3.36 -3.07
N ALA A 110 6.77 3.17 -1.95
CA ALA A 110 7.16 2.22 -0.91
C ALA A 110 7.24 0.76 -1.45
N LEU A 111 6.24 0.36 -2.23
CA LEU A 111 6.21 -0.93 -2.93
C LEU A 111 7.40 -1.14 -3.88
N SER A 112 7.85 -0.08 -4.55
CA SER A 112 9.00 -0.16 -5.45
C SER A 112 10.33 -0.44 -4.71
N HIS A 113 10.44 -0.04 -3.43
CA HIS A 113 11.64 -0.31 -2.63
C HIS A 113 11.75 -1.79 -2.23
N ILE A 114 10.62 -2.46 -2.04
CA ILE A 114 10.56 -3.88 -1.66
C ILE A 114 10.48 -4.82 -2.87
N TYR A 115 10.16 -4.28 -4.06
CA TYR A 115 10.02 -5.05 -5.30
C TYR A 115 11.23 -5.98 -5.57
N PRO A 116 12.50 -5.56 -5.43
CA PRO A 116 13.64 -6.46 -5.64
C PRO A 116 13.61 -7.67 -4.70
N THR A 117 13.27 -7.46 -3.43
CA THR A 117 13.16 -8.53 -2.43
C THR A 117 12.04 -9.52 -2.78
N ILE A 118 10.90 -9.02 -3.27
CA ILE A 118 9.78 -9.84 -3.75
C ILE A 118 10.24 -10.69 -4.93
N VAL A 119 10.89 -10.10 -5.93
CA VAL A 119 11.38 -10.79 -7.12
C VAL A 119 12.44 -11.84 -6.78
N ASP A 120 13.34 -11.55 -5.84
CA ASP A 120 14.35 -12.50 -5.37
C ASP A 120 13.77 -13.70 -4.61
N ALA A 121 12.59 -13.54 -4.00
CA ALA A 121 11.87 -14.61 -3.33
C ALA A 121 11.08 -15.53 -4.30
N LEU A 122 10.82 -15.08 -5.54
CA LEU A 122 10.14 -15.89 -6.55
C LEU A 122 11.04 -17.04 -7.06
N PRO A 123 10.45 -18.17 -7.48
CA PRO A 123 11.20 -19.25 -8.11
C PRO A 123 12.11 -18.74 -9.24
N ASN A 124 13.33 -19.27 -9.29
CA ASN A 124 14.32 -18.90 -10.29
C ASN A 124 14.75 -20.14 -11.08
N GLU A 125 13.92 -20.51 -12.06
CA GLU A 125 14.13 -21.71 -12.88
C GLU A 125 14.64 -21.39 -14.30
N GLY A 126 14.93 -20.13 -14.61
CA GLY A 126 15.28 -19.70 -15.97
C GLY A 126 15.64 -18.23 -16.08
N ALA A 127 15.59 -17.68 -17.30
CA ALA A 127 15.69 -16.24 -17.48
C ALA A 127 14.39 -15.58 -16.99
N ARG A 128 14.50 -14.40 -16.38
CA ARG A 128 13.34 -13.66 -15.89
C ARG A 128 12.94 -12.62 -16.93
N ASP A 129 11.66 -12.59 -17.29
CA ASP A 129 11.10 -11.46 -18.02
C ASP A 129 10.79 -10.31 -17.04
N GLU A 130 11.81 -9.49 -16.82
CA GLU A 130 11.76 -8.32 -15.92
C GLU A 130 10.65 -7.32 -16.29
N LEU A 131 10.32 -7.18 -17.58
CA LEU A 131 9.26 -6.26 -18.00
C LEU A 131 7.90 -6.83 -17.61
N SER A 132 7.66 -8.12 -17.88
CA SER A 132 6.42 -8.79 -17.50
C SER A 132 6.22 -8.76 -15.98
N LEU A 133 7.26 -9.02 -15.18
CA LEU A 133 7.19 -8.94 -13.72
C LEU A 133 6.80 -7.54 -13.22
N ARG A 134 7.39 -6.48 -13.80
CA ARG A 134 7.02 -5.09 -13.48
C ARG A 134 5.56 -4.78 -13.83
N ILE A 135 5.08 -5.22 -14.99
CA ILE A 135 3.68 -5.02 -15.40
C ILE A 135 2.73 -5.74 -14.45
N ILE A 136 3.04 -6.99 -14.08
CA ILE A 136 2.23 -7.77 -13.14
C ILE A 136 2.18 -7.09 -11.77
N PHE A 137 3.31 -6.58 -11.30
CA PHE A 137 3.40 -5.87 -10.02
C PHE A 137 2.59 -4.57 -10.02
N GLU A 138 2.69 -3.76 -11.07
CA GLU A 138 1.89 -2.53 -11.23
C GLU A 138 0.38 -2.85 -11.26
N TYR A 139 -0.01 -3.91 -11.98
CA TYR A 139 -1.39 -4.35 -12.04
C TYR A 139 -1.91 -4.80 -10.67
N ALA A 140 -1.17 -5.68 -9.99
CA ALA A 140 -1.58 -6.23 -8.69
C ALA A 140 -1.68 -5.14 -7.61
N SER A 141 -0.67 -4.27 -7.52
CA SER A 141 -0.68 -3.15 -6.58
C SER A 141 -1.82 -2.17 -6.85
N SER A 142 -2.07 -1.82 -8.12
CA SER A 142 -3.18 -0.94 -8.49
C SER A 142 -4.55 -1.54 -8.17
N ALA A 143 -4.74 -2.84 -8.42
CA ALA A 143 -5.98 -3.54 -8.10
C ALA A 143 -6.25 -3.53 -6.58
N ILE A 144 -5.21 -3.78 -5.79
CA ILE A 144 -5.25 -3.71 -4.32
C ILE A 144 -5.63 -2.31 -3.84
N LEU A 145 -4.96 -1.28 -4.33
CA LEU A 145 -5.21 0.11 -3.91
C LEU A 145 -6.61 0.57 -4.32
N GLY A 146 -7.09 0.16 -5.51
CA GLY A 146 -8.46 0.40 -5.93
C GLY A 146 -9.49 -0.26 -4.99
N LEU A 147 -9.21 -1.48 -4.52
CA LEU A 147 -10.06 -2.18 -3.56
C LEU A 147 -10.10 -1.46 -2.20
N MET A 148 -8.96 -0.98 -1.71
CA MET A 148 -8.87 -0.21 -0.46
C MET A 148 -9.58 1.14 -0.58
N ALA A 149 -9.43 1.86 -1.70
CA ALA A 149 -10.15 3.10 -1.97
C ALA A 149 -11.66 2.86 -1.98
N TYR A 150 -12.13 1.80 -2.65
CA TYR A 150 -13.54 1.42 -2.66
C TYR A 150 -14.05 1.10 -1.25
N ARG A 151 -13.24 0.44 -0.41
CA ARG A 151 -13.59 0.20 1.00
C ARG A 151 -13.80 1.50 1.77
N GLY A 152 -12.93 2.49 1.56
CA GLY A 152 -13.08 3.84 2.10
C GLY A 152 -14.39 4.49 1.63
N ALA A 153 -14.71 4.37 0.35
CA ALA A 153 -15.92 4.94 -0.25
C ALA A 153 -17.22 4.39 0.36
N ILE A 154 -17.25 3.12 0.76
CA ILE A 154 -18.41 2.49 1.41
C ILE A 154 -18.38 2.60 2.95
N GLY A 155 -17.56 3.50 3.49
CA GLY A 155 -17.50 3.80 4.92
C GLY A 155 -16.94 2.67 5.77
N LEU A 156 -16.02 1.85 5.23
CA LEU A 156 -15.34 0.75 5.94
C LEU A 156 -16.28 -0.37 6.41
N SER A 157 -17.54 -0.38 5.93
CA SER A 157 -18.61 -1.27 6.36
C SER A 157 -18.36 -2.76 6.10
N VAL A 158 -17.41 -3.09 5.23
CA VAL A 158 -17.01 -4.46 4.88
C VAL A 158 -15.56 -4.69 5.31
N PRO A 159 -15.24 -5.77 6.04
CA PRO A 159 -13.85 -6.13 6.36
C PRO A 159 -13.01 -6.39 5.11
N VAL A 160 -11.71 -6.08 5.15
CA VAL A 160 -10.79 -6.28 4.01
C VAL A 160 -10.74 -7.74 3.57
N GLU A 161 -10.79 -8.67 4.52
CA GLU A 161 -10.78 -10.11 4.28
C GLU A 161 -11.98 -10.53 3.41
N ARG A 162 -13.14 -9.92 3.64
CA ARG A 162 -14.35 -10.21 2.85
C ARG A 162 -14.22 -9.70 1.41
N MET A 163 -13.55 -8.57 1.22
CA MET A 163 -13.31 -8.00 -0.11
C MET A 163 -12.34 -8.85 -0.91
N ILE A 164 -11.24 -9.29 -0.28
CA ILE A 164 -10.27 -10.20 -0.89
C ILE A 164 -10.93 -11.56 -1.18
N GLY A 165 -11.73 -12.07 -0.25
CA GLY A 165 -12.50 -13.29 -0.43
C GLY A 165 -13.56 -13.23 -1.54
N ALA A 166 -13.93 -12.03 -2.02
CA ALA A 166 -14.86 -11.88 -3.13
C ALA A 166 -14.20 -12.07 -4.50
N VAL A 167 -12.88 -11.92 -4.59
CA VAL A 167 -12.09 -12.10 -5.82
C VAL A 167 -11.24 -13.38 -5.80
N ALA A 168 -11.23 -14.07 -4.67
CA ALA A 168 -10.54 -15.33 -4.49
C ALA A 168 -11.44 -16.55 -4.80
N PRO A 169 -10.85 -17.64 -5.33
CA PRO A 169 -9.43 -17.82 -5.65
C PRO A 169 -9.03 -17.38 -7.07
N GLU A 170 -9.96 -16.93 -7.92
CA GLU A 170 -9.73 -16.74 -9.36
C GLU A 170 -8.69 -15.67 -9.67
N VAL A 171 -8.77 -14.50 -9.04
CA VAL A 171 -7.81 -13.41 -9.27
C VAL A 171 -6.41 -13.78 -8.76
N PRO A 172 -6.24 -14.29 -7.52
CA PRO A 172 -4.98 -14.88 -7.08
C PRO A 172 -4.38 -15.89 -8.07
N ARG A 173 -5.16 -16.88 -8.52
CA ARG A 173 -4.68 -17.91 -9.46
C ARG A 173 -4.22 -17.31 -10.79
N ALA A 174 -4.96 -16.34 -11.32
CA ALA A 174 -4.59 -15.66 -12.55
C ALA A 174 -3.26 -14.91 -12.40
N LEU A 175 -3.06 -14.20 -11.28
CA LEU A 175 -1.80 -13.51 -10.97
C LEU A 175 -0.63 -14.48 -10.84
N ILE A 176 -0.80 -15.59 -10.12
CA ILE A 176 0.23 -16.65 -9.98
C ILE A 176 0.59 -17.21 -11.37
N GLY A 177 -0.41 -17.51 -12.20
CA GLY A 177 -0.16 -17.98 -13.56
C GLY A 177 0.61 -16.97 -14.43
N CYS A 178 0.39 -15.67 -14.24
CA CYS A 178 1.18 -14.62 -14.89
C CYS A 178 2.63 -14.60 -14.39
N ILE A 179 2.83 -14.70 -13.06
CA ILE A 179 4.17 -14.72 -12.45
C ILE A 179 4.97 -15.92 -12.96
N ASN A 180 4.39 -17.13 -12.92
CA ASN A 180 5.07 -18.34 -13.39
C ASN A 180 5.50 -18.21 -14.86
N ARG A 181 4.65 -17.68 -15.74
CA ARG A 181 5.04 -17.44 -17.14
C ARG A 181 6.21 -16.47 -17.28
N ALA A 182 6.32 -15.47 -16.39
CA ALA A 182 7.40 -14.50 -16.42
C ALA A 182 8.72 -15.02 -15.78
N THR A 183 8.64 -16.03 -14.91
CA THR A 183 9.81 -16.64 -14.25
C THR A 183 10.40 -17.86 -14.98
N HIS A 184 9.67 -18.41 -15.96
CA HIS A 184 10.11 -19.53 -16.81
C HIS A 184 10.37 -19.12 -18.27
N ALA A 185 10.50 -17.83 -18.55
CA ALA A 185 10.74 -17.29 -19.89
C ALA A 185 12.21 -17.49 -20.35
#